data_AF-X6DDI3-F1
#
_entry.id   AF-X6DDI3-F1
#
_cell.length_a   1.000
_cell.length_b   1.000
_cell.length_c   1.000
_cell.angle_alpha   90.00
_cell.angle_beta   90.00
_cell.angle_gamma   90.00
#
_symmetry.space_group_name_H-M   'P 1'
#
loop_
_entity.id
_entity.type
_entity.pdbx_description
1 polymer ?
#
loop_
_entity_poly.entity_id
_entity_poly.type
_entity_poly.pdbx_seq_one_letter_code
_entity_poly.pdbx_strand_id
1 'polypeptide(L)'
;MTIKLGSLAANLVAEREGDWIEPKEWPGLNPDKPFEQVPLPGLAFLTRSTNYPPYATAYQAELEKLRQAYPSGTIPAEVQAKAEGQLAVEHLLLGWRGLDVTYSPDIVGSILTAEEHRVVRAMVRWCAGIVGKRKVEFEETASGN
;
A
#
# COMPACT_ATOMS: atom_id res chain seq x y z
N MET A 1 -9.13 -32.29 -1.45
CA MET A 1 -8.52 -30.97 -1.16
C MET A 1 -9.64 -29.96 -1.02
N THR A 2 -9.84 -29.46 0.19
CA THR A 2 -10.92 -28.51 0.53
C THR A 2 -10.30 -27.23 1.08
N ILE A 3 -10.78 -26.05 0.70
CA ILE A 3 -10.26 -24.78 1.23
C ILE A 3 -10.92 -24.50 2.59
N LYS A 4 -10.12 -24.10 3.58
CA LYS A 4 -10.66 -23.65 4.88
C LYS A 4 -11.26 -22.25 4.72
N LEU A 5 -12.59 -22.11 4.85
CA LEU A 5 -13.28 -20.82 4.77
C LEU A 5 -12.68 -19.77 5.72
N GLY A 6 -12.27 -20.18 6.93
CA GLY A 6 -11.64 -19.29 7.90
C GLY A 6 -10.33 -18.66 7.41
N SER A 7 -9.56 -19.36 6.56
CA SER A 7 -8.34 -18.80 5.94
C SER A 7 -8.64 -17.71 4.88
N LEU A 8 -9.90 -17.63 4.44
CA LEU A 8 -10.39 -16.56 3.59
C LEU A 8 -10.97 -15.42 4.42
N ALA A 9 -11.08 -15.49 5.74
CA ALA A 9 -11.60 -14.38 6.53
C ALA A 9 -10.63 -13.19 6.50
N ALA A 10 -11.18 -11.97 6.46
CA ALA A 10 -10.37 -10.76 6.55
C ALA A 10 -9.87 -10.57 7.99
N ASN A 11 -8.62 -10.12 8.14
CA ASN A 11 -8.11 -9.68 9.44
C ASN A 11 -8.46 -8.21 9.66
N LEU A 12 -9.70 -7.96 10.10
CA LEU A 12 -10.22 -6.59 10.31
C LEU A 12 -9.39 -5.76 11.29
N VAL A 13 -8.67 -6.41 12.22
CA VAL A 13 -7.77 -5.73 13.16
C VAL A 13 -6.55 -5.20 12.42
N ALA A 14 -5.86 -6.05 11.65
CA ALA A 14 -4.70 -5.61 10.86
C ALA A 14 -5.11 -4.58 9.78
N GLU A 15 -6.29 -4.72 9.18
CA GLU A 15 -6.77 -3.74 8.21
C GLU A 15 -6.96 -2.34 8.83
N ARG A 16 -7.36 -2.27 10.11
CA ARG A 16 -7.62 -1.01 10.83
C ARG A 16 -6.42 -0.46 11.59
N GLU A 17 -5.68 -1.30 12.30
CA GLU A 17 -4.55 -0.87 13.12
C GLU A 17 -3.23 -0.86 12.34
N GLY A 18 -3.23 -1.51 11.17
CA GLY A 18 -2.07 -1.68 10.32
C GLY A 18 -1.16 -2.83 10.73
N ASP A 19 -0.22 -3.14 9.85
CA ASP A 19 0.84 -4.12 10.09
C ASP A 19 2.17 -3.62 9.50
N TRP A 20 3.28 -4.08 10.07
CA TRP A 20 4.61 -3.77 9.59
C TRP A 20 4.95 -4.66 8.41
N ILE A 21 5.02 -4.06 7.22
CA ILE A 21 5.37 -4.76 5.98
C ILE A 21 6.78 -4.37 5.55
N GLU A 22 7.59 -5.37 5.26
CA GLU A 22 8.96 -5.23 4.76
C GLU A 22 8.98 -5.52 3.25
N PRO A 23 9.09 -4.48 2.40
CA PRO A 23 9.38 -4.70 0.98
C PRO A 23 10.82 -5.17 0.86
N LYS A 24 11.03 -6.50 0.91
CA LYS A 24 12.37 -7.11 0.92
C LYS A 24 13.23 -6.69 -0.27
N GLU A 25 12.59 -6.46 -1.41
CA GLU A 25 13.20 -6.05 -2.66
C GLU A 25 12.25 -5.16 -3.46
N TRP A 26 12.81 -4.33 -4.34
CA TRP A 26 12.04 -3.48 -5.23
C TRP A 26 12.73 -3.26 -6.58
N PRO A 27 11.99 -3.31 -7.71
CA PRO A 27 12.53 -3.01 -9.03
C PRO A 27 12.64 -1.51 -9.29
N GLY A 28 13.41 -1.12 -10.32
CA GLY A 28 13.46 0.26 -10.79
C GLY A 28 14.29 1.21 -9.92
N LEU A 29 15.02 0.68 -8.94
CA LEU A 29 15.97 1.46 -8.11
C LEU A 29 17.35 1.57 -8.75
N ASN A 30 17.67 0.71 -9.72
CA ASN A 30 18.88 0.79 -10.53
C ASN A 30 18.55 1.32 -11.93
N PRO A 31 18.96 2.55 -12.30
CA PRO A 31 18.67 3.13 -13.62
C PRO A 31 19.21 2.30 -14.79
N ASP A 32 20.37 1.64 -14.60
CA ASP A 32 21.00 0.82 -15.65
C ASP A 32 20.33 -0.54 -15.82
N LYS A 33 19.60 -1.00 -14.79
CA LYS A 33 18.92 -2.29 -14.75
C LYS A 33 17.53 -2.13 -14.12
N PRO A 34 16.55 -1.52 -14.81
CA PRO A 34 15.27 -1.15 -14.22
C PRO A 34 14.42 -2.35 -13.75
N PHE A 35 14.70 -3.56 -14.22
CA PHE A 35 14.00 -4.79 -13.82
C PHE A 35 14.74 -5.59 -12.73
N GLU A 36 15.94 -5.17 -12.32
CA GLU A 36 16.69 -5.79 -11.23
C GLU A 36 15.97 -5.55 -9.90
N GLN A 37 15.72 -6.62 -9.15
CA GLN A 37 15.20 -6.53 -7.79
C GLN A 37 16.33 -6.09 -6.86
N VAL A 38 16.22 -4.88 -6.32
CA VAL A 38 17.22 -4.34 -5.39
C VAL A 38 16.77 -4.63 -3.95
N PRO A 39 17.58 -5.34 -3.14
CA PRO A 39 17.25 -5.61 -1.75
C PRO A 39 17.17 -4.34 -0.90
N LEU A 40 16.22 -4.30 0.04
CA LEU A 40 15.98 -3.15 0.93
C LEU A 40 16.01 -3.57 2.41
N PRO A 41 17.17 -4.06 2.92
CA PRO A 41 17.27 -4.54 4.29
C PRO A 41 16.98 -3.42 5.30
N GLY A 42 16.09 -3.70 6.24
CA GLY A 42 15.74 -2.76 7.32
C GLY A 42 14.64 -1.76 6.96
N LEU A 43 14.22 -1.67 5.70
CA LEU A 43 13.07 -0.85 5.30
C LEU A 43 11.77 -1.56 5.68
N ALA A 44 10.90 -0.86 6.41
CA ALA A 44 9.55 -1.33 6.69
C ALA A 44 8.57 -0.16 6.82
N PHE A 45 7.31 -0.43 6.48
CA PHE A 45 6.21 0.52 6.60
C PHE A 45 5.11 -0.08 7.47
N LEU A 46 4.65 0.67 8.47
CA LEU A 46 3.45 0.35 9.22
C LEU A 46 2.25 0.92 8.45
N THR A 47 1.49 0.05 7.80
CA THR A 47 0.39 0.48 6.92
C THR A 47 -0.92 -0.16 7.30
N ARG A 48 -2.03 0.59 7.23
CA ARG A 48 -3.38 0.05 7.15
C ARG A 48 -3.66 -0.56 5.78
N SER A 49 -4.72 -1.38 5.70
CA SER A 49 -5.14 -1.98 4.44
C SER A 49 -5.80 -0.96 3.51
N THR A 50 -5.69 -1.16 2.19
CA THR A 50 -6.53 -0.45 1.21
C THR A 50 -8.02 -0.79 1.31
N ASN A 51 -8.38 -1.83 2.07
CA ASN A 51 -9.78 -2.15 2.39
C ASN A 51 -10.28 -1.42 3.64
N TYR A 52 -9.41 -0.69 4.35
CA TYR A 52 -9.80 0.09 5.52
C TYR A 52 -10.94 1.05 5.15
N PRO A 53 -12.14 0.95 5.76
CA PRO A 53 -13.32 1.64 5.24
C PRO A 53 -13.16 3.15 5.06
N PRO A 54 -12.53 3.90 6.00
CA PRO A 54 -12.27 5.33 5.80
C PRO A 54 -11.41 5.63 4.57
N TYR A 55 -10.36 4.85 4.32
CA TYR A 55 -9.56 4.99 3.09
C TYR A 55 -10.41 4.70 1.84
N ALA A 56 -11.16 3.60 1.85
CA ALA A 56 -11.95 3.20 0.69
C ALA A 56 -13.01 4.26 0.33
N THR A 57 -13.69 4.82 1.34
CA THR A 57 -14.65 5.91 1.16
C THR A 57 -13.96 7.18 0.64
N ALA A 58 -12.86 7.61 1.25
CA ALA A 58 -12.12 8.80 0.85
C ALA A 58 -11.57 8.67 -0.59
N TYR A 59 -11.05 7.51 -0.95
CA TYR A 59 -10.54 7.21 -2.29
C TYR A 59 -11.65 7.33 -3.35
N GLN A 60 -12.85 6.80 -3.09
CA GLN A 60 -13.97 6.93 -4.03
C GLN A 60 -14.43 8.39 -4.18
N ALA A 61 -14.50 9.13 -3.07
CA ALA A 61 -14.87 10.55 -3.11
C ALA A 61 -13.84 11.37 -3.90
N GLU A 62 -12.55 11.08 -3.73
CA GLU A 62 -11.48 11.78 -4.44
C GLU A 62 -11.46 11.42 -5.94
N LEU A 63 -11.67 10.14 -6.27
CA LEU A 63 -11.79 9.70 -7.66
C LEU A 63 -12.96 10.39 -8.37
N GLU A 64 -14.08 10.59 -7.68
CA GLU A 64 -15.23 11.31 -8.22
C GLU A 64 -14.92 12.79 -8.46
N LYS A 65 -14.26 13.47 -7.50
CA LYS A 65 -13.80 14.85 -7.71
C LYS A 65 -12.86 14.96 -8.91
N LEU A 66 -11.93 14.03 -9.06
CA LEU A 66 -11.00 14.02 -10.19
C LEU A 66 -11.73 13.81 -11.52
N ARG A 67 -12.73 12.95 -11.58
CA ARG A 67 -13.57 12.77 -12.80
C ARG A 67 -14.33 14.05 -13.15
N GLN A 68 -14.84 14.76 -12.15
CA GLN A 68 -15.53 16.04 -12.36
C GLN A 68 -14.57 17.14 -12.85
N ALA A 69 -13.35 17.18 -12.31
CA ALA A 69 -12.33 18.13 -12.72
C ALA A 69 -11.72 17.82 -14.10
N TYR A 70 -11.66 16.55 -14.48
CA TYR A 70 -11.06 16.06 -15.73
C TYR A 70 -12.07 15.22 -16.55
N PRO A 71 -13.12 15.84 -17.12
CA PRO A 71 -14.19 15.13 -17.81
C PRO A 71 -13.74 14.44 -19.11
N SER A 72 -12.59 14.82 -19.66
CA SER A 72 -11.96 14.12 -20.80
C SER A 72 -11.41 12.73 -20.44
N GLY A 73 -11.37 12.39 -19.15
CA GLY A 73 -10.85 11.13 -18.63
C GLY A 73 -9.34 11.08 -18.43
N THR A 74 -8.60 12.08 -18.95
CA THR A 74 -7.14 12.16 -18.76
C THR A 74 -6.82 13.00 -17.53
N ILE A 75 -6.59 12.34 -16.40
CA ILE A 75 -6.09 12.97 -15.18
C ILE A 75 -4.56 13.06 -15.29
N PRO A 76 -3.95 14.25 -15.12
CA PRO A 76 -2.51 14.38 -15.12
C PRO A 76 -1.87 13.53 -14.01
N ALA A 77 -0.74 12.90 -14.34
CA ALA A 77 -0.08 11.95 -13.44
C ALA A 77 0.33 12.60 -12.11
N GLU A 78 0.76 13.86 -12.13
CA GLU A 78 1.12 14.64 -10.95
C GLU A 78 -0.08 14.95 -10.06
N VAL A 79 -1.26 15.17 -10.64
CA VAL A 79 -2.50 15.41 -9.88
C VAL A 79 -2.96 14.12 -9.22
N GLN A 80 -2.95 13.02 -9.97
CA GLN A 80 -3.27 11.69 -9.42
C GLN A 80 -2.29 11.30 -8.31
N ALA A 81 -0.99 11.48 -8.55
CA ALA A 81 0.07 11.22 -7.57
C ALA A 81 -0.13 12.01 -6.27
N LYS A 82 -0.44 13.30 -6.37
CA LYS A 82 -0.69 14.15 -5.20
C LYS A 82 -1.91 13.69 -4.40
N ALA A 83 -3.01 13.39 -5.07
CA ALA A 83 -4.23 12.89 -4.43
C ALA A 83 -3.98 11.55 -3.73
N GLU A 84 -3.28 10.62 -4.38
CA GLU A 84 -2.90 9.34 -3.79
C GLU A 84 -1.96 9.49 -2.59
N GLY A 85 -1.01 10.42 -2.68
CA GLY A 85 -0.12 10.77 -1.58
C GLY A 85 -0.88 11.27 -0.36
N GLN A 86 -1.83 12.19 -0.55
CA GLN A 86 -2.67 12.72 0.52
C GLN A 86 -3.49 11.63 1.20
N LEU A 87 -4.17 10.78 0.41
CA LEU A 87 -4.94 9.65 0.96
C LEU A 87 -4.05 8.67 1.74
N ALA A 88 -2.82 8.45 1.29
CA ALA A 88 -1.87 7.59 1.98
C ALA A 88 -1.43 8.18 3.34
N VAL A 89 -1.16 9.49 3.40
CA VAL A 89 -0.84 10.22 4.64
C VAL A 89 -2.00 10.14 5.64
N GLU A 90 -3.21 10.40 5.17
CA GLU A 90 -4.39 10.51 6.04
C GLU A 90 -4.87 9.17 6.57
N HIS A 91 -4.74 8.11 5.77
CA HIS A 91 -5.42 6.85 6.07
C HIS A 91 -4.54 5.61 6.10
N LEU A 92 -3.45 5.56 5.33
CA LEU A 92 -2.71 4.31 5.13
C LEU A 92 -1.44 4.23 5.98
N LEU A 93 -0.55 5.21 5.90
CA LEU A 93 0.79 5.11 6.50
C LEU A 93 0.80 5.63 7.94
N LEU A 94 1.12 4.75 8.89
CA LEU A 94 1.17 5.06 10.33
C LEU A 94 2.60 5.16 10.87
N GLY A 95 3.58 4.69 10.11
CA GLY A 95 4.99 4.69 10.53
C GLY A 95 5.90 4.12 9.45
N TRP A 96 7.19 4.43 9.55
CA TRP A 96 8.23 3.77 8.77
C TRP A 96 9.51 3.58 9.59
N ARG A 97 10.40 2.72 9.11
CA ARG A 97 11.78 2.54 9.58
C ARG A 97 12.69 2.18 8.42
N GLY A 98 13.99 2.41 8.57
CA GLY A 98 15.00 2.11 7.53
C GLY A 98 15.22 3.22 6.51
N LEU A 99 14.56 4.37 6.67
CA LEU A 99 14.90 5.61 5.96
C LEU A 99 15.81 6.48 6.85
N ASP A 100 16.59 7.35 6.22
CA ASP A 100 17.45 8.34 6.86
C ASP A 100 16.66 9.49 7.53
N VAL A 101 15.36 9.56 7.26
CA VAL A 101 14.45 10.53 7.86
C VAL A 101 13.48 9.85 8.82
N THR A 102 13.38 10.37 10.04
CA THR A 102 12.44 9.86 11.05
C THR A 102 10.99 10.14 10.64
N TYR A 103 10.12 9.17 10.88
CA TYR A 103 8.69 9.33 10.60
C TYR A 103 8.08 10.45 11.44
N SER A 104 7.40 11.38 10.79
CA SER A 104 6.46 12.30 11.42
C SER A 104 5.35 12.67 10.44
N PRO A 105 4.12 12.97 10.91
CA PRO A 105 3.01 13.32 10.03
C PRO A 105 3.34 14.46 9.05
N ASP A 106 4.03 15.51 9.52
CA ASP A 106 4.37 16.68 8.72
C ASP A 106 5.33 16.32 7.56
N ILE A 107 6.40 15.59 7.87
CA ILE A 107 7.39 15.15 6.89
C ILE A 107 6.75 14.22 5.85
N VAL A 108 5.92 13.29 6.31
CA VAL A 108 5.26 12.30 5.44
C VAL A 108 4.33 12.98 4.46
N GLY A 109 3.63 14.04 4.88
CA GLY A 109 2.82 14.88 4.00
C GLY A 109 3.62 15.44 2.82
N SER A 110 4.79 16.01 3.10
CA SER A 110 5.68 16.53 2.06
C SER A 110 6.25 15.41 1.17
N ILE A 111 6.67 14.30 1.76
CA ILE A 111 7.30 13.19 1.02
C ILE A 111 6.31 12.50 0.10
N LEU A 112 5.15 12.06 0.61
CA LEU A 112 4.22 11.26 -0.19
C LEU A 112 3.51 12.06 -1.29
N THR A 113 3.44 13.39 -1.18
CA THR A 113 2.83 14.24 -2.21
C THR A 113 3.82 14.80 -3.22
N ALA A 114 5.13 14.70 -2.97
CA ALA A 114 6.16 15.11 -3.91
C ALA A 114 6.36 14.07 -5.03
N GLU A 115 6.70 14.56 -6.22
CA GLU A 115 6.96 13.69 -7.39
C GLU A 115 8.33 12.98 -7.27
N GLU A 116 9.33 13.65 -6.70
CA GLU A 116 10.67 13.07 -6.49
C GLU A 116 10.67 11.82 -5.59
N HIS A 117 9.64 11.65 -4.75
CA HIS A 117 9.49 10.53 -3.83
C HIS A 117 8.41 9.54 -4.28
N ARG A 118 8.03 9.53 -5.57
CA ARG A 118 7.00 8.62 -6.11
C ARG A 118 7.25 7.14 -5.81
N VAL A 119 8.51 6.73 -5.71
CA VAL A 119 8.90 5.36 -5.39
C VAL A 119 8.47 4.98 -3.97
N VAL A 120 8.69 5.88 -3.00
CA VAL A 120 8.24 5.67 -1.61
C VAL A 120 6.73 5.57 -1.55
N ARG A 121 6.01 6.48 -2.24
CA ARG A 121 4.54 6.40 -2.36
C ARG A 121 4.07 5.06 -2.92
N ALA A 122 4.73 4.56 -3.97
CA ALA A 122 4.40 3.26 -4.57
C ALA A 122 4.63 2.08 -3.59
N MET A 123 5.75 2.08 -2.85
CA MET A 123 6.03 1.07 -1.83
C MET A 123 4.99 1.07 -0.72
N VAL A 124 4.62 2.25 -0.21
CA VAL A 124 3.57 2.41 0.82
C VAL A 124 2.24 1.84 0.33
N ARG A 125 1.82 2.20 -0.89
CA ARG A 125 0.58 1.68 -1.47
C ARG A 125 0.62 0.17 -1.65
N TRP A 126 1.76 -0.38 -2.08
CA TRP A 126 1.94 -1.82 -2.19
C TRP A 126 1.85 -2.51 -0.83
N CYS A 127 2.51 -1.98 0.20
CA CYS A 127 2.45 -2.50 1.58
C CYS A 127 1.00 -2.51 2.10
N ALA A 128 0.27 -1.41 1.92
CA ALA A 128 -1.15 -1.33 2.28
C ALA A 128 -2.00 -2.39 1.54
N GLY A 129 -1.67 -2.67 0.28
CA GLY A 129 -2.30 -3.75 -0.48
C GLY A 129 -1.97 -5.14 0.06
N ILE A 130 -0.77 -5.37 0.60
CA ILE A 130 -0.37 -6.64 1.23
C ILE A 130 -1.16 -6.89 2.51
N VAL A 131 -1.40 -5.87 3.33
CA VAL A 131 -2.15 -6.01 4.60
C VAL A 131 -3.57 -6.54 4.37
N GLY A 132 -4.19 -6.21 3.23
CA GLY A 132 -5.50 -6.75 2.83
C GLY A 132 -5.47 -8.13 2.16
N LYS A 133 -4.29 -8.70 1.86
CA LYS A 133 -4.16 -10.01 1.20
C LYS A 133 -4.26 -11.16 2.20
N ARG A 134 -4.61 -12.35 1.69
CA ARG A 134 -4.97 -13.54 2.47
C ARG A 134 -3.99 -14.68 2.19
N LYS A 135 -3.70 -15.49 3.21
CA LYS A 135 -3.00 -16.77 3.05
C LYS A 135 -4.03 -17.89 3.09
N VAL A 136 -4.31 -18.50 1.94
CA VAL A 136 -5.28 -19.59 1.82
C VAL A 136 -4.71 -20.85 2.46
N GLU A 137 -5.48 -21.49 3.32
CA GLU A 137 -5.16 -22.79 3.91
C GLU A 137 -6.06 -23.87 3.32
N PHE A 138 -5.47 -25.05 3.11
CA PHE A 138 -6.15 -26.23 2.60
C PHE A 138 -6.27 -27.26 3.72
N GLU A 139 -7.42 -27.91 3.79
CA GLU A 139 -7.61 -29.13 4.57
C GLU A 139 -6.91 -30.28 3.83
N GLU A 140 -6.00 -30.96 4.53
CA GLU A 140 -5.51 -32.26 4.09
C GLU A 140 -6.68 -33.23 4.13
N THR A 141 -7.19 -33.60 2.95
CA THR A 141 -8.09 -34.75 2.85
C THR A 141 -7.29 -35.97 3.27
N ALA A 142 -7.57 -36.50 4.46
CA ALA A 142 -7.16 -37.85 4.83
C ALA A 142 -7.80 -38.80 3.80
N SER A 143 -7.02 -39.23 2.82
CA SER A 143 -7.36 -40.38 1.99
C SER A 143 -7.25 -41.63 2.85
N GLY A 144 -8.24 -41.84 3.72
CA GLY A 144 -8.44 -43.06 4.48
C GLY A 144 -9.51 -43.91 3.81
N ASN A 145 -9.03 -44.95 3.11
CA ASN A 145 -9.71 -46.15 2.58
C ASN A 145 -10.77 -45.97 1.49
#